data_AF-A0AAD0PVT2-F1
#
_entry.id   AF-A0AAD0PVT2-F1
#
_cell.length_a   1.000
_cell.length_b   1.000
_cell.length_c   1.000
_cell.angle_alpha   90.00
_cell.angle_beta   90.00
_cell.angle_gamma   90.00
#
_symmetry.space_group_name_H-M   'P 1'
#
loop_
_entity.id
_entity.type
_entity.pdbx_description
1 polymer ?
#
loop_
_entity_poly.entity_id
_entity_poly.type
_entity_poly.pdbx_seq_one_letter_code
_entity_poly.pdbx_strand_id
1 'polypeptide(L)'
;MSNMSHQDHPSLYERLDYTFELLYEGINQNDAEKVDTALFALPQVMHDAIDARCYPLLGQVDRKMMAVFSEHKLLSKVVAGNVSEDILEQLMGHATPHVSDLAGMGRDRMSVRVGKLIAASMLKRYPKGLKDYQELLSPFTREKHLDTYKMIYTHLLKSTLLLSEDEYRKNHRINSSNLFDVTTMNDLEHFSPLLEAIAQVLFENQEIVLKHLDIQRQGTYIKSCPINIRMICKLHEMGFDRLADAWGPNIFHDQIEPKQMVHAEKAGIAIERDFAISKLLFKDNPSERLYASEDKIKIPVDAMVYALHSDQFTIDDLEEVRVRIAGSRDKVNKNLNLRMPSTLSLALRAIYGDPKMKEPSELLLQKTELMVAWALKNKPGPFHPEFTKTILELERFPKKILLAHPSLRETVFAADLGI
;
A
#
# COMPACT_ATOMS: atom_id res chain seq x y z
N MET A 1 -6.79 60.60 55.77
CA MET A 1 -5.83 60.04 54.81
C MET A 1 -5.78 58.55 55.03
N SER A 2 -6.57 57.81 54.25
CA SER A 2 -6.54 56.34 54.24
C SER A 2 -6.28 55.93 52.80
N ASN A 3 -5.01 55.67 52.48
CA ASN A 3 -4.63 54.98 51.26
C ASN A 3 -4.97 53.49 51.48
N MET A 4 -6.17 53.07 51.07
CA MET A 4 -6.38 51.68 50.70
C MET A 4 -5.77 51.50 49.32
N SER A 5 -4.59 50.88 49.29
CA SER A 5 -4.03 50.31 48.09
C SER A 5 -5.05 49.36 47.48
N HIS A 6 -5.59 49.71 46.31
CA HIS A 6 -6.15 48.70 45.41
C HIS A 6 -5.03 47.69 45.16
N GLN A 7 -5.16 46.49 45.72
CA GLN A 7 -4.43 45.34 45.22
C GLN A 7 -4.99 45.10 43.82
N ASP A 8 -4.22 45.53 42.81
CA ASP A 8 -4.50 45.23 41.42
C ASP A 8 -4.51 43.71 41.27
N HIS A 9 -5.70 43.13 41.25
CA HIS A 9 -5.84 41.76 40.79
C HIS A 9 -5.41 41.75 39.32
N PRO A 10 -4.38 40.97 38.94
CA PRO A 10 -3.90 40.94 37.57
C PRO A 10 -5.06 40.60 36.65
N SER A 11 -5.15 41.31 35.53
CA SER A 11 -6.21 41.09 34.54
C SER A 11 -6.17 39.62 34.09
N LEU A 12 -7.32 39.07 33.67
CA LEU A 12 -7.38 37.67 33.21
C LEU A 12 -6.38 37.39 32.06
N TYR A 13 -6.07 38.40 31.25
CA TYR A 13 -5.06 38.33 30.20
C TYR A 13 -3.63 38.20 30.77
N GLU A 14 -3.27 39.01 31.77
CA GLU A 14 -1.96 38.92 32.43
C GLU A 14 -1.78 37.57 33.15
N ARG A 15 -2.84 37.06 33.79
CA ARG A 15 -2.82 35.72 34.41
C ARG A 15 -2.60 34.62 33.38
N LEU A 16 -3.25 34.73 32.22
CA LEU A 16 -3.06 33.81 31.10
C LEU A 16 -1.62 33.89 30.56
N ASP A 17 -1.12 35.09 30.31
CA ASP A 17 0.25 35.33 29.82
C ASP A 17 1.29 34.74 30.77
N TYR A 18 1.18 35.03 32.07
CA TYR A 18 2.05 34.47 33.10
C TYR A 18 2.00 32.94 33.16
N THR A 19 0.82 32.35 33.04
CA THR A 19 0.66 30.88 33.05
C THR A 19 1.39 30.23 31.87
N PHE A 20 1.31 30.83 30.68
CA PHE A 20 2.02 30.33 29.50
C PHE A 20 3.52 30.63 29.52
N GLU A 21 3.94 31.76 30.07
CA GLU A 21 5.36 32.04 30.33
C GLU A 21 5.98 30.97 31.23
N LEU A 22 5.31 30.64 32.34
CA LEU A 22 5.73 29.58 33.26
C LEU A 22 5.79 28.22 32.56
N LEU A 23 4.79 27.90 31.72
CA LEU A 23 4.77 26.68 30.93
C LEU A 23 5.97 26.58 29.99
N TYR A 24 6.25 27.65 29.24
CA TYR A 24 7.37 27.67 28.29
C TYR A 24 8.73 27.66 28.97
N GLU A 25 8.85 28.35 30.11
CA GLU A 25 10.05 28.31 30.94
C GLU A 25 10.29 26.89 31.45
N GLY A 26 9.26 26.24 31.99
CA GLY A 26 9.33 24.85 32.45
C GLY A 26 9.76 23.89 31.34
N ILE A 27 9.19 24.01 30.14
CA ILE A 27 9.62 23.20 28.99
C ILE A 27 11.09 23.45 28.63
N ASN A 28 11.53 24.71 28.57
CA ASN A 28 12.91 25.04 28.17
C ASN A 28 13.94 24.66 29.23
N GLN A 29 13.58 24.68 30.51
CA GLN A 29 14.41 24.25 31.63
C GLN A 29 14.30 22.74 31.92
N ASN A 30 13.39 22.04 31.21
CA ASN A 30 13.06 20.64 31.45
C ASN A 30 12.59 20.37 32.90
N ASP A 31 11.75 21.27 33.42
CA ASP A 31 11.20 21.25 34.78
C ASP A 31 9.71 20.86 34.74
N ALA A 32 9.42 19.61 35.11
CA ALA A 32 8.07 19.06 35.08
C ALA A 32 7.15 19.63 36.18
N GLU A 33 7.69 20.14 37.29
CA GLU A 33 6.89 20.74 38.36
C GLU A 33 6.35 22.11 37.95
N LYS A 34 7.18 22.91 37.26
CA LYS A 34 6.74 24.17 36.65
C LYS A 34 5.67 23.96 35.58
N VAL A 35 5.85 22.94 34.74
CA VAL A 35 4.86 22.57 33.72
C VAL A 35 3.55 22.15 34.38
N ASP A 36 3.59 21.28 35.39
CA ASP A 36 2.39 20.83 36.12
C ASP A 36 1.65 22.00 36.78
N THR A 37 2.39 22.89 37.45
CA THR A 37 1.83 24.08 38.10
C THR A 37 1.11 24.97 37.08
N ALA A 38 1.72 25.20 35.92
CA ALA A 38 1.09 25.97 34.85
C ALA A 38 -0.18 25.29 34.32
N LEU A 39 -0.14 23.98 34.08
CA LEU A 39 -1.28 23.22 33.57
C LEU A 39 -2.43 23.12 34.58
N PHE A 40 -2.13 23.03 35.88
CA PHE A 40 -3.12 23.04 36.95
C PHE A 40 -3.82 24.40 37.08
N ALA A 41 -3.14 25.51 36.79
CA ALA A 41 -3.72 26.85 36.84
C ALA A 41 -4.66 27.15 35.65
N LEU A 42 -4.43 26.55 34.48
CA LEU A 42 -5.19 26.81 33.25
C LEU A 42 -6.71 26.60 33.40
N PRO A 43 -7.23 25.50 33.98
CA PRO A 43 -8.67 25.32 34.20
C PRO A 43 -9.31 26.45 35.01
N GLN A 44 -8.62 26.99 36.01
CA GLN A 44 -9.14 28.10 36.81
C GLN A 44 -9.22 29.40 35.98
N VAL A 45 -8.20 29.69 35.16
CA VAL A 45 -8.22 30.84 34.24
C VAL A 45 -9.36 30.72 33.23
N MET A 46 -9.63 29.51 32.72
CA MET A 46 -10.76 29.25 31.81
C MET A 46 -12.11 29.44 32.51
N HIS A 47 -12.26 28.96 33.74
CA HIS A 47 -13.48 29.13 34.53
C HIS A 47 -13.76 30.62 34.79
N ASP A 48 -12.76 31.36 35.28
CA ASP A 48 -12.87 32.79 35.55
C ASP A 48 -13.21 33.59 34.28
N ALA A 49 -12.69 33.17 33.12
CA ALA A 49 -13.02 33.77 31.83
C ALA A 49 -14.47 33.50 31.38
N ILE A 50 -15.03 32.32 31.68
CA ILE A 50 -16.44 32.02 31.41
C ILE A 50 -17.34 32.88 32.30
N ASP A 51 -17.06 32.95 33.59
CA ASP A 51 -17.83 33.75 34.55
C ASP A 51 -17.81 35.24 34.19
N ALA A 52 -16.65 35.73 33.76
CA ALA A 52 -16.48 37.11 33.27
C ALA A 52 -17.00 37.33 31.84
N ARG A 53 -17.57 36.31 31.17
CA ARG A 53 -18.03 36.33 29.77
C ARG A 53 -16.95 36.76 28.76
N CYS A 54 -15.69 36.51 29.08
CA CYS A 54 -14.52 36.84 28.25
C CYS A 54 -14.16 35.67 27.31
N TYR A 55 -15.11 35.24 26.48
CA TYR A 55 -14.94 34.10 25.57
C TYR A 55 -13.74 34.19 24.59
N PRO A 56 -13.27 35.37 24.12
CA PRO A 56 -12.07 35.45 23.29
C PRO A 56 -10.81 34.88 23.97
N LEU A 57 -10.76 34.89 25.31
CA LEU A 57 -9.63 34.38 26.09
C LEU A 57 -9.55 32.84 26.04
N LEU A 58 -10.70 32.14 25.95
CA LEU A 58 -10.74 30.69 25.75
C LEU A 58 -10.10 30.29 24.41
N GLY A 59 -10.40 31.03 23.34
CA GLY A 59 -9.75 30.83 22.04
C GLY A 59 -8.26 31.22 22.02
N GLN A 60 -7.77 32.01 22.98
CA GLN A 60 -6.35 32.24 23.17
C GLN A 60 -5.67 31.08 23.91
N VAL A 61 -6.31 30.52 24.94
CA VAL A 61 -5.82 29.31 25.64
C VAL A 61 -5.58 28.19 24.65
N ASP A 62 -6.59 27.86 23.81
CA ASP A 62 -6.47 26.79 22.82
C ASP A 62 -5.33 27.04 21.83
N ARG A 63 -5.20 28.28 21.32
CA ARG A 63 -4.14 28.65 20.37
C ARG A 63 -2.76 28.52 21.00
N LYS A 64 -2.57 29.04 22.22
CA LYS A 64 -1.29 28.97 22.93
C LYS A 64 -0.93 27.53 23.31
N MET A 65 -1.90 26.71 23.71
CA MET A 65 -1.69 25.28 23.95
C MET A 65 -1.24 24.55 22.68
N MET A 66 -1.82 24.86 21.53
CA MET A 66 -1.38 24.26 20.25
C MET A 66 0.02 24.75 19.84
N ALA A 67 0.36 26.01 20.13
CA ALA A 67 1.68 26.60 19.84
C ALA A 67 2.84 25.88 20.55
N VAL A 68 2.56 25.17 21.67
CA VAL A 68 3.54 24.31 22.33
C VAL A 68 4.12 23.26 21.38
N PHE A 69 3.29 22.67 20.53
CA PHE A 69 3.71 21.64 19.59
C PHE A 69 4.33 22.22 18.31
N SER A 70 3.71 23.27 17.75
CA SER A 70 4.13 23.84 16.46
C SER A 70 5.29 24.83 16.59
N GLU A 71 5.17 25.84 17.45
CA GLU A 71 6.15 26.93 17.59
C GLU A 71 7.31 26.53 18.52
N HIS A 72 6.99 25.94 19.67
CA HIS A 72 8.00 25.50 20.64
C HIS A 72 8.62 24.13 20.31
N LYS A 73 8.09 23.45 19.29
CA LYS A 73 8.59 22.17 18.74
C LYS A 73 8.79 21.11 19.83
N LEU A 74 7.84 21.01 20.76
CA LEU A 74 7.96 20.10 21.92
C LEU A 74 8.31 18.67 21.50
N LEU A 75 7.63 18.12 20.50
CA LEU A 75 7.88 16.74 20.03
C LEU A 75 9.33 16.55 19.58
N SER A 76 9.88 17.47 18.79
CA SER A 76 11.27 17.41 18.36
C SER A 76 12.25 17.51 19.52
N LYS A 77 11.96 18.35 20.53
CA LYS A 77 12.80 18.47 21.73
C LYS A 77 12.77 17.19 22.58
N VAL A 78 11.61 16.59 22.75
CA VAL A 78 11.44 15.33 23.50
C VAL A 78 12.13 14.18 22.78
N VAL A 79 11.92 14.04 21.47
CA VAL A 79 12.56 12.98 20.67
C VAL A 79 14.09 13.16 20.59
N ALA A 80 14.59 14.40 20.65
CA ALA A 80 16.02 14.67 20.75
C ALA A 80 16.60 14.38 22.15
N GLY A 81 15.76 14.13 23.16
CA GLY A 81 16.17 13.92 24.55
C GLY A 81 16.46 15.21 25.33
N ASN A 82 16.08 16.38 24.78
CA ASN A 82 16.30 17.68 25.43
C ASN A 82 15.21 18.00 26.47
N VAL A 83 14.06 17.36 26.35
CA VAL A 83 12.89 17.53 27.24
C VAL A 83 12.38 16.14 27.65
N SER A 84 11.97 16.00 28.90
CA SER A 84 11.47 14.76 29.48
C SER A 84 10.20 14.29 28.79
N GLU A 85 10.05 12.97 28.71
CA GLU A 85 8.81 12.34 28.26
C GLU A 85 7.64 12.61 29.22
N ASP A 86 7.91 12.90 30.50
CA ASP A 86 6.88 13.21 31.49
C ASP A 86 6.21 14.57 31.20
N ILE A 87 6.99 15.56 30.76
CA ILE A 87 6.47 16.86 30.31
C ILE A 87 5.56 16.69 29.09
N LEU A 88 5.94 15.80 28.16
CA LEU A 88 5.09 15.48 27.01
C LEU A 88 3.78 14.83 27.47
N GLU A 89 3.83 13.88 28.40
CA GLU A 89 2.65 13.19 28.91
C GLU A 89 1.68 14.15 29.61
N GLN A 90 2.19 15.04 30.47
CA GLN A 90 1.42 16.11 31.10
C GLN A 90 0.72 16.98 30.03
N LEU A 91 1.48 17.48 29.06
CA LEU A 91 0.95 18.34 27.99
C LEU A 91 -0.09 17.62 27.12
N MET A 92 0.10 16.34 26.83
CA MET A 92 -0.84 15.53 26.03
C MET A 92 -2.18 15.28 26.73
N GLY A 93 -2.25 15.42 28.05
CA GLY A 93 -3.50 15.44 28.80
C GLY A 93 -4.40 16.63 28.42
N HIS A 94 -3.80 17.77 28.06
CA HIS A 94 -4.49 19.04 27.82
C HIS A 94 -4.57 19.43 26.35
N ALA A 95 -3.59 19.03 25.53
CA ALA A 95 -3.52 19.39 24.13
C ALA A 95 -3.02 18.23 23.26
N THR A 96 -3.55 18.13 22.05
CA THR A 96 -3.16 17.10 21.10
C THR A 96 -2.36 17.72 19.96
N PRO A 97 -1.20 17.19 19.53
CA PRO A 97 -0.50 17.71 18.37
C PRO A 97 -1.35 17.58 17.11
N HIS A 98 -1.01 18.35 16.07
CA HIS A 98 -1.51 18.17 14.73
C HIS A 98 -0.56 17.24 13.93
N VAL A 99 -1.06 16.63 12.85
CA VAL A 99 -0.26 15.76 11.97
C VAL A 99 0.98 16.47 11.42
N SER A 100 0.85 17.76 11.10
CA SER A 100 1.96 18.61 10.66
C SER A 100 3.09 18.72 11.70
N ASP A 101 2.77 18.59 12.99
CA ASP A 101 3.77 18.67 14.07
C ASP A 101 4.59 17.36 14.17
N LEU A 102 4.09 16.27 13.58
CA LEU A 102 4.82 15.00 13.47
C LEU A 102 5.87 15.04 12.35
N ALA A 103 5.78 16.02 11.44
CA ALA A 103 6.76 16.21 10.39
C ALA A 103 8.09 16.71 10.98
N GLY A 104 9.19 16.01 10.69
CA GLY A 104 10.53 16.45 11.10
C GLY A 104 10.88 16.23 12.58
N MET A 105 10.08 15.52 13.37
CA MET A 105 10.38 15.24 14.79
C MET A 105 11.54 14.27 15.05
N GLY A 106 12.22 13.76 14.01
CA GLY A 106 13.37 12.84 14.17
C GLY A 106 12.96 11.40 14.55
N ARG A 107 12.04 10.82 13.76
CA ARG A 107 11.37 9.50 13.97
C ARG A 107 12.28 8.36 14.44
N ASP A 108 13.53 8.35 14.00
CA ASP A 108 14.50 7.29 14.33
C ASP A 108 14.82 7.21 15.82
N ARG A 109 14.88 8.37 16.48
CA ARG A 109 15.20 8.48 17.91
C ARG A 109 13.97 8.36 18.82
N MET A 110 12.76 8.35 18.27
CA MET A 110 11.52 8.29 19.04
C MET A 110 11.46 7.01 19.89
N SER A 111 11.25 7.15 21.20
CA SER A 111 11.08 6.04 22.13
C SER A 111 9.69 5.40 21.99
N VAL A 112 9.52 4.16 22.45
CA VAL A 112 8.24 3.44 22.40
C VAL A 112 7.17 4.14 23.25
N ARG A 113 7.56 4.70 24.40
CA ARG A 113 6.66 5.46 25.29
C ARG A 113 6.14 6.71 24.59
N VAL A 114 7.02 7.52 24.01
CA VAL A 114 6.63 8.70 23.21
C VAL A 114 5.72 8.31 22.04
N GLY A 115 6.04 7.22 21.33
CA GLY A 115 5.21 6.72 20.25
C GLY A 115 3.78 6.39 20.70
N LYS A 116 3.63 5.70 21.83
CA LYS A 116 2.30 5.37 22.41
C LYS A 116 1.52 6.62 22.83
N LEU A 117 2.19 7.60 23.44
CA LEU A 117 1.57 8.87 23.84
C LEU A 117 1.04 9.64 22.62
N ILE A 118 1.87 9.80 21.58
CA ILE A 118 1.45 10.43 20.32
C ILE A 118 0.26 9.70 19.72
N ALA A 119 0.34 8.37 19.64
CA ALA A 119 -0.73 7.57 19.07
C ALA A 119 -2.06 7.77 19.82
N ALA A 120 -2.07 7.62 21.14
CA ALA A 120 -3.27 7.82 21.97
C ALA A 120 -3.88 9.23 21.75
N SER A 121 -3.02 10.25 21.64
CA SER A 121 -3.43 11.62 21.36
C SER A 121 -4.06 11.77 19.96
N MET A 122 -3.47 11.15 18.93
CA MET A 122 -4.02 11.15 17.57
C MET A 122 -5.38 10.44 17.50
N LEU A 123 -5.56 9.32 18.21
CA LEU A 123 -6.83 8.61 18.25
C LEU A 123 -7.96 9.48 18.82
N LYS A 124 -7.65 10.29 19.85
CA LYS A 124 -8.59 11.25 20.46
C LYS A 124 -8.91 12.40 19.51
N ARG A 125 -7.91 12.94 18.80
CA ARG A 125 -8.07 14.09 17.88
C ARG A 125 -8.85 13.72 16.62
N TYR A 126 -8.67 12.50 16.10
CA TYR A 126 -9.27 12.02 14.86
C TYR A 126 -10.25 10.86 15.11
N PRO A 127 -11.40 11.12 15.79
CA PRO A 127 -12.33 10.06 16.20
C PRO A 127 -13.07 9.41 15.01
N LYS A 128 -13.17 10.10 13.87
CA LYS A 128 -13.75 9.61 12.61
C LYS A 128 -12.68 9.25 11.56
N GLY A 129 -11.42 9.15 11.97
CA GLY A 129 -10.28 8.99 11.08
C GLY A 129 -9.79 10.31 10.46
N LEU A 130 -8.84 10.20 9.52
CA LEU A 130 -8.25 11.31 8.76
C LEU A 130 -8.16 10.90 7.30
N LYS A 131 -8.37 11.83 6.36
CA LYS A 131 -8.25 11.55 4.92
C LYS A 131 -6.84 11.08 4.51
N ASP A 132 -5.80 11.56 5.19
CA ASP A 132 -4.41 11.20 4.92
C ASP A 132 -3.89 10.13 5.91
N TYR A 133 -4.30 8.89 5.68
CA TYR A 133 -3.97 7.76 6.54
C TYR A 133 -2.47 7.49 6.62
N GLN A 134 -1.74 7.73 5.53
CA GLN A 134 -0.30 7.51 5.48
C GLN A 134 0.45 8.51 6.37
N GLU A 135 0.03 9.78 6.40
CA GLU A 135 0.65 10.76 7.27
C GLU A 135 0.58 10.35 8.76
N LEU A 136 -0.55 9.79 9.20
CA LEU A 136 -0.72 9.28 10.58
C LEU A 136 0.10 8.03 10.88
N LEU A 137 0.26 7.12 9.91
CA LEU A 137 0.94 5.84 10.10
C LEU A 137 2.47 5.96 9.91
N SER A 138 2.92 6.90 9.08
CA SER A 138 4.34 7.06 8.69
C SER A 138 5.32 7.27 9.85
N PRO A 139 4.95 7.84 11.02
CA PRO A 139 5.86 7.94 12.16
C PRO A 139 6.17 6.59 12.82
N PHE A 140 5.35 5.57 12.60
CA PHE A 140 5.34 4.31 13.36
C PHE A 140 5.80 3.11 12.53
N THR A 141 6.41 3.32 11.36
CA THR A 141 6.82 2.25 10.43
C THR A 141 8.08 1.48 10.88
N ARG A 142 8.76 1.94 11.93
CA ARG A 142 9.95 1.27 12.50
C ARG A 142 9.53 0.06 13.33
N GLU A 143 10.37 -0.97 13.35
CA GLU A 143 10.12 -2.26 14.02
C GLU A 143 9.70 -2.13 15.49
N LYS A 144 10.40 -1.29 16.27
CA LYS A 144 10.07 -1.02 17.68
C LYS A 144 8.68 -0.40 17.92
N HIS A 145 8.03 0.12 16.87
CA HIS A 145 6.75 0.84 16.96
C HIS A 145 5.59 0.09 16.29
N LEU A 146 5.79 -1.16 15.87
CA LEU A 146 4.77 -1.90 15.12
C LEU A 146 3.48 -2.12 15.91
N ASP A 147 3.53 -2.33 17.22
CA ASP A 147 2.30 -2.42 18.03
C ASP A 147 1.50 -1.12 18.02
N THR A 148 2.20 0.02 18.08
CA THR A 148 1.60 1.35 17.95
C THR A 148 1.00 1.56 16.56
N TYR A 149 1.71 1.11 15.52
CA TYR A 149 1.21 1.11 14.15
C TYR A 149 -0.08 0.30 14.04
N LYS A 150 -0.10 -0.94 14.56
CA LYS A 150 -1.27 -1.83 14.54
C LYS A 150 -2.48 -1.18 15.24
N MET A 151 -2.25 -0.56 16.39
CA MET A 151 -3.29 0.16 17.13
C MET A 151 -3.91 1.29 16.32
N ILE A 152 -3.08 2.14 15.70
CA ILE A 152 -3.56 3.26 14.86
C ILE A 152 -4.29 2.72 13.64
N TYR A 153 -3.71 1.74 12.93
CA TYR A 153 -4.31 1.21 11.72
C TYR A 153 -5.67 0.55 11.99
N THR A 154 -5.78 -0.20 13.10
CA THR A 154 -7.06 -0.77 13.57
C THR A 154 -8.10 0.32 13.85
N HIS A 155 -7.70 1.41 14.52
CA HIS A 155 -8.61 2.54 14.74
C HIS A 155 -9.03 3.18 13.42
N LEU A 156 -8.12 3.39 12.48
CA LEU A 156 -8.43 4.00 11.20
C LEU A 156 -9.43 3.17 10.39
N LEU A 157 -9.27 1.83 10.36
CA LEU A 157 -10.26 0.93 9.77
C LEU A 157 -11.63 1.09 10.43
N LYS A 158 -11.69 0.99 11.77
CA LYS A 158 -12.97 1.09 12.51
C LYS A 158 -13.64 2.45 12.38
N SER A 159 -12.90 3.52 12.56
CA SER A 159 -13.41 4.89 12.60
C SER A 159 -13.85 5.40 11.24
N THR A 160 -13.18 4.96 10.16
CA THR A 160 -13.53 5.40 8.81
C THR A 160 -14.89 4.84 8.35
N LEU A 161 -15.32 3.68 8.87
CA LEU A 161 -16.68 3.17 8.65
C LEU A 161 -17.77 3.99 9.35
N LEU A 162 -17.43 4.94 10.22
CA LEU A 162 -18.40 5.86 10.83
C LEU A 162 -18.74 7.05 9.91
N LEU A 163 -18.04 7.19 8.79
CA LEU A 163 -18.35 8.19 7.78
C LEU A 163 -19.60 7.77 6.99
N SER A 164 -20.33 8.76 6.45
CA SER A 164 -21.37 8.47 5.46
C SER A 164 -20.75 7.84 4.20
N GLU A 165 -21.50 7.02 3.45
CA GLU A 165 -20.98 6.42 2.21
C GLU A 165 -20.48 7.46 1.21
N ASP A 166 -21.17 8.60 1.10
CA ASP A 166 -20.77 9.69 0.21
C ASP A 166 -19.45 10.33 0.64
N GLU A 167 -19.27 10.57 1.93
CA GLU A 167 -18.03 11.10 2.50
C GLU A 167 -16.89 10.10 2.39
N TYR A 168 -17.16 8.82 2.67
CA TYR A 168 -16.23 7.72 2.49
C TYR A 168 -15.73 7.67 1.04
N ARG A 169 -16.65 7.61 0.07
CA ARG A 169 -16.31 7.57 -1.36
C ARG A 169 -15.57 8.83 -1.79
N LYS A 170 -15.98 10.01 -1.33
CA LYS A 170 -15.26 11.27 -1.62
C LYS A 170 -13.82 11.22 -1.13
N ASN A 171 -13.59 10.68 0.07
CA ASN A 171 -12.25 10.58 0.66
C ASN A 171 -11.37 9.53 -0.05
N HIS A 172 -11.97 8.44 -0.54
CA HIS A 172 -11.27 7.31 -1.17
C HIS A 172 -11.30 7.34 -2.71
N ARG A 173 -11.74 8.45 -3.33
CA ARG A 173 -11.79 8.63 -4.80
C ARG A 173 -10.44 8.92 -5.45
N ILE A 174 -9.45 9.36 -4.67
CA ILE A 174 -8.09 9.68 -5.14
C ILE A 174 -7.15 8.58 -4.64
N ASN A 175 -6.44 7.92 -5.56
CA ASN A 175 -5.55 6.76 -5.30
C ASN A 175 -4.41 6.99 -4.29
N SER A 176 -4.25 8.20 -3.74
CA SER A 176 -3.21 8.54 -2.77
C SER A 176 -3.74 8.61 -1.33
N SER A 177 -4.98 8.19 -1.08
CA SER A 177 -5.67 8.36 0.20
C SER A 177 -6.51 7.14 0.60
N ASN A 178 -6.24 5.95 0.05
CA ASN A 178 -6.97 4.73 0.42
C ASN A 178 -6.31 4.07 1.64
N LEU A 179 -7.12 3.64 2.60
CA LEU A 179 -6.70 2.85 3.77
C LEU A 179 -5.90 1.59 3.41
N PHE A 180 -6.09 1.05 2.21
CA PHE A 180 -5.39 -0.14 1.73
C PHE A 180 -4.13 0.18 0.91
N ASP A 181 -3.82 1.44 0.64
CA ASP A 181 -2.58 1.83 -0.08
C ASP A 181 -1.33 1.44 0.71
N VAL A 182 -1.43 1.27 2.03
CA VAL A 182 -0.31 0.75 2.84
C VAL A 182 0.11 -0.67 2.42
N THR A 183 -0.73 -1.39 1.68
CA THR A 183 -0.44 -2.72 1.14
C THR A 183 0.39 -2.68 -0.16
N THR A 184 0.61 -1.50 -0.76
CA THR A 184 1.31 -1.38 -2.06
C THR A 184 2.83 -1.28 -1.95
N MET A 185 3.43 -1.60 -0.80
CA MET A 185 4.89 -1.55 -0.62
C MET A 185 5.55 -2.81 -1.19
N ASN A 186 6.25 -2.63 -2.31
CA ASN A 186 6.94 -3.66 -3.07
C ASN A 186 8.41 -3.77 -2.65
N ASP A 187 8.72 -4.62 -1.66
CA ASP A 187 10.07 -5.19 -1.59
C ASP A 187 10.02 -6.71 -1.68
N LEU A 188 10.91 -7.24 -2.52
CA LEU A 188 10.55 -8.24 -3.55
C LEU A 188 10.85 -9.71 -3.20
N GLU A 189 11.31 -10.01 -2.00
CA GLU A 189 11.59 -11.41 -1.61
C GLU A 189 11.05 -11.81 -0.24
N HIS A 190 10.93 -10.89 0.72
CA HIS A 190 10.56 -11.20 2.09
C HIS A 190 9.46 -10.25 2.57
N PHE A 191 8.44 -10.80 3.23
CA PHE A 191 7.44 -10.00 3.91
C PHE A 191 8.14 -9.25 5.05
N SER A 192 8.26 -7.93 4.92
CA SER A 192 8.91 -7.12 5.95
C SER A 192 8.11 -7.16 7.26
N PRO A 193 8.73 -6.90 8.43
CA PRO A 193 8.00 -6.83 9.70
C PRO A 193 6.82 -5.86 9.68
N LEU A 194 6.92 -4.78 8.89
CA LEU A 194 5.82 -3.83 8.68
C LEU A 194 4.67 -4.46 7.89
N LEU A 195 4.96 -5.18 6.80
CA LEU A 195 3.94 -5.88 6.02
C LEU A 195 3.27 -6.98 6.85
N GLU A 196 4.03 -7.69 7.70
CA GLU A 196 3.45 -8.67 8.65
C GLU A 196 2.50 -7.99 9.65
N ALA A 197 2.88 -6.82 10.17
CA ALA A 197 2.01 -6.05 11.06
C ALA A 197 0.73 -5.59 10.35
N ILE A 198 0.81 -5.17 9.08
CA ILE A 198 -0.36 -4.82 8.25
C ILE A 198 -1.25 -6.06 8.04
N ALA A 199 -0.66 -7.20 7.66
CA ALA A 199 -1.39 -8.44 7.45
C ALA A 199 -2.12 -8.90 8.72
N GLN A 200 -1.46 -8.83 9.88
CA GLN A 200 -2.07 -9.16 11.16
C GLN A 200 -3.30 -8.28 11.47
N VAL A 201 -3.21 -6.97 11.25
CA VAL A 201 -4.35 -6.06 11.48
C VAL A 201 -5.52 -6.39 10.54
N LEU A 202 -5.25 -6.61 9.25
CA LEU A 202 -6.28 -6.96 8.29
C LEU A 202 -6.93 -8.31 8.63
N PHE A 203 -6.13 -9.28 9.05
CA PHE A 203 -6.57 -10.60 9.48
C PHE A 203 -7.39 -10.59 10.77
N GLU A 204 -7.03 -9.76 11.75
CA GLU A 204 -7.78 -9.63 13.02
C GLU A 204 -9.08 -8.85 12.85
N ASN A 205 -9.25 -8.11 11.76
CA ASN A 205 -10.39 -7.24 11.49
C ASN A 205 -11.14 -7.61 10.19
N GLN A 206 -11.23 -8.92 9.86
CA GLN A 206 -11.77 -9.42 8.59
C GLN A 206 -13.12 -8.80 8.19
N GLU A 207 -14.11 -8.79 9.08
CA GLU A 207 -15.45 -8.24 8.80
C GLU A 207 -15.43 -6.74 8.49
N ILE A 208 -14.51 -6.00 9.12
CA ILE A 208 -14.35 -4.57 8.88
C ILE A 208 -13.74 -4.36 7.50
N VAL A 209 -12.71 -5.15 7.16
CA VAL A 209 -12.07 -5.14 5.85
C VAL A 209 -13.11 -5.44 4.75
N LEU A 210 -13.89 -6.50 4.88
CA LEU A 210 -14.93 -6.85 3.90
C LEU A 210 -15.95 -5.71 3.71
N LYS A 211 -16.39 -5.05 4.79
CA LYS A 211 -17.28 -3.89 4.69
C LYS A 211 -16.69 -2.72 3.90
N HIS A 212 -15.41 -2.39 4.13
CA HIS A 212 -14.73 -1.36 3.34
C HIS A 212 -14.72 -1.69 1.86
N LEU A 213 -14.43 -2.94 1.55
CA LEU A 213 -14.35 -3.47 0.19
C LEU A 213 -15.72 -3.44 -0.51
N ASP A 214 -16.79 -3.80 0.20
CA ASP A 214 -18.16 -3.73 -0.31
C ASP A 214 -18.56 -2.28 -0.66
N ILE A 215 -18.28 -1.32 0.23
CA ILE A 215 -18.56 0.11 -0.02
C ILE A 215 -17.80 0.62 -1.25
N GLN A 216 -16.54 0.21 -1.41
CA GLN A 216 -15.72 0.58 -2.57
C GLN A 216 -16.23 -0.06 -3.86
N ARG A 217 -16.63 -1.34 -3.83
CA ARG A 217 -17.15 -2.07 -5.00
C ARG A 217 -18.47 -1.50 -5.51
N GLN A 218 -19.32 -0.98 -4.64
CA GLN A 218 -20.57 -0.30 -5.04
C GLN A 218 -20.32 1.03 -5.77
N GLY A 219 -19.10 1.57 -5.71
CA GLY A 219 -18.69 2.70 -6.53
C GLY A 219 -18.53 2.28 -8.00
N THR A 220 -19.22 2.97 -8.91
CA THR A 220 -19.36 2.63 -10.34
C THR A 220 -18.06 2.61 -11.18
N TYR A 221 -16.88 2.78 -10.59
CA TYR A 221 -15.62 2.96 -11.32
C TYR A 221 -14.44 2.13 -10.82
N ILE A 222 -14.55 1.41 -9.70
CA ILE A 222 -13.42 0.66 -9.13
C ILE A 222 -13.42 -0.76 -9.70
N LYS A 223 -12.38 -1.08 -10.48
CA LYS A 223 -12.20 -2.40 -11.09
C LYS A 223 -11.10 -3.23 -10.44
N SER A 224 -10.06 -2.59 -9.92
CA SER A 224 -9.02 -3.27 -9.17
C SER A 224 -9.35 -3.38 -7.71
N CYS A 225 -8.93 -4.49 -7.11
CA CYS A 225 -8.93 -4.64 -5.67
C CYS A 225 -8.00 -3.57 -5.06
N PRO A 226 -8.44 -2.83 -4.03
CA PRO A 226 -7.59 -1.85 -3.35
C PRO A 226 -6.48 -2.50 -2.52
N ILE A 227 -6.58 -3.81 -2.24
CA ILE A 227 -5.56 -4.58 -1.54
C ILE A 227 -4.68 -5.25 -2.59
N ASN A 228 -3.36 -5.09 -2.47
CA ASN A 228 -2.39 -5.71 -3.35
C ASN A 228 -2.51 -7.25 -3.33
N ILE A 229 -2.42 -7.90 -4.50
CA ILE A 229 -2.52 -9.36 -4.64
C ILE A 229 -1.58 -10.14 -3.71
N ARG A 230 -0.37 -9.65 -3.44
CA ARG A 230 0.56 -10.31 -2.51
C ARG A 230 0.05 -10.30 -1.07
N MET A 231 -0.57 -9.20 -0.65
CA MET A 231 -1.23 -9.10 0.64
C MET A 231 -2.45 -10.02 0.69
N ILE A 232 -3.22 -10.13 -0.40
CA ILE A 232 -4.32 -11.09 -0.52
C ILE A 232 -3.82 -12.53 -0.36
N CYS A 233 -2.76 -12.92 -1.07
CA CYS A 233 -2.14 -14.25 -0.92
C CYS A 233 -1.73 -14.51 0.54
N LYS A 234 -1.04 -13.54 1.17
CA LYS A 234 -0.63 -13.68 2.58
C LYS A 234 -1.81 -13.85 3.52
N LEU A 235 -2.87 -13.07 3.34
CA LEU A 235 -4.08 -13.15 4.16
C LEU A 235 -4.82 -14.47 3.95
N HIS A 236 -4.84 -14.98 2.72
CA HIS A 236 -5.40 -16.29 2.40
C HIS A 236 -4.60 -17.41 3.08
N GLU A 237 -3.26 -17.37 3.03
CA GLU A 237 -2.40 -18.31 3.77
C GLU A 237 -2.62 -18.26 5.29
N MET A 238 -3.05 -17.11 5.83
CA MET A 238 -3.42 -16.95 7.23
C MET A 238 -4.83 -17.47 7.56
N GLY A 239 -5.63 -17.82 6.54
CA GLY A 239 -7.01 -18.33 6.67
C GLY A 239 -8.11 -17.30 6.45
N PHE A 240 -7.81 -16.14 5.85
CA PHE A 240 -8.82 -15.14 5.45
C PHE A 240 -9.28 -15.35 4.00
N ASP A 241 -9.89 -16.51 3.74
CA ASP A 241 -10.20 -16.97 2.38
C ASP A 241 -11.26 -16.10 1.70
N ARG A 242 -12.26 -15.65 2.47
CA ARG A 242 -13.40 -14.82 2.01
C ARG A 242 -12.98 -13.53 1.30
N LEU A 243 -11.77 -13.04 1.53
CA LEU A 243 -11.26 -11.84 0.88
C LEU A 243 -11.09 -12.04 -0.63
N ALA A 244 -10.51 -13.17 -1.04
CA ALA A 244 -10.33 -13.51 -2.44
C ALA A 244 -11.68 -13.74 -3.12
N ASP A 245 -12.61 -14.42 -2.44
CA ASP A 245 -13.97 -14.66 -2.94
C ASP A 245 -14.77 -13.36 -3.15
N ALA A 246 -14.63 -12.40 -2.23
CA ALA A 246 -15.37 -11.14 -2.27
C ALA A 246 -15.02 -10.28 -3.50
N TRP A 247 -13.78 -10.33 -3.97
CA TRP A 247 -13.33 -9.60 -5.16
C TRP A 247 -13.24 -10.45 -6.42
N GLY A 248 -13.15 -11.78 -6.27
CA GLY A 248 -13.05 -12.71 -7.38
C GLY A 248 -11.94 -12.33 -8.36
N PRO A 249 -12.18 -12.42 -9.67
CA PRO A 249 -11.15 -12.16 -10.68
C PRO A 249 -10.57 -10.73 -10.68
N ASN A 250 -11.23 -9.77 -10.04
CA ASN A 250 -10.77 -8.37 -9.95
C ASN A 250 -9.48 -8.20 -9.13
N ILE A 251 -9.10 -9.20 -8.32
CA ILE A 251 -7.81 -9.21 -7.61
C ILE A 251 -6.61 -9.24 -8.58
N PHE A 252 -6.83 -9.67 -9.82
CA PHE A 252 -5.82 -9.71 -10.88
C PHE A 252 -5.97 -8.60 -11.93
N HIS A 253 -6.77 -7.57 -11.64
CA HIS A 253 -6.97 -6.46 -12.59
C HIS A 253 -5.66 -5.70 -12.85
N ASP A 254 -4.98 -5.32 -11.76
CA ASP A 254 -3.70 -4.62 -11.84
C ASP A 254 -2.57 -5.65 -11.97
N GLN A 255 -1.74 -5.50 -13.00
CA GLN A 255 -0.58 -6.34 -13.21
C GLN A 255 0.60 -5.79 -12.38
N ILE A 256 0.77 -6.29 -11.15
CA ILE A 256 1.82 -5.83 -10.24
C ILE A 256 3.12 -6.59 -10.50
N GLU A 257 3.05 -7.90 -10.76
CA GLU A 257 4.21 -8.73 -11.08
C GLU A 257 3.89 -9.85 -12.09
N PRO A 258 4.90 -10.35 -12.84
CA PRO A 258 4.68 -11.41 -13.83
C PRO A 258 4.21 -12.76 -13.26
N LYS A 259 4.47 -13.06 -11.98
CA LYS A 259 4.13 -14.38 -11.37
C LYS A 259 2.86 -14.35 -10.50
N GLN A 260 2.11 -13.25 -10.46
CA GLN A 260 1.04 -13.05 -9.46
C GLN A 260 -0.04 -14.15 -9.45
N MET A 261 -0.48 -14.63 -10.61
CA MET A 261 -1.48 -15.71 -10.70
C MET A 261 -0.91 -17.06 -10.20
N VAL A 262 0.36 -17.34 -10.48
CA VAL A 262 1.05 -18.55 -9.96
C VAL A 262 1.24 -18.45 -8.45
N HIS A 263 1.55 -17.26 -7.93
CA HIS A 263 1.65 -17.05 -6.48
C HIS A 263 0.29 -17.22 -5.79
N ALA A 264 -0.78 -16.71 -6.40
CA ALA A 264 -2.14 -16.89 -5.89
C ALA A 264 -2.56 -18.37 -5.87
N GLU A 265 -2.32 -19.12 -6.94
CA GLU A 265 -2.59 -20.56 -6.97
C GLU A 265 -1.80 -21.32 -5.89
N LYS A 266 -0.51 -20.99 -5.71
CA LYS A 266 0.32 -21.59 -4.64
C LYS A 266 -0.16 -21.25 -3.24
N ALA A 267 -0.75 -20.06 -3.05
CA ALA A 267 -1.36 -19.65 -1.80
C ALA A 267 -2.69 -20.37 -1.52
N GLY A 268 -3.26 -21.08 -2.49
CA GLY A 268 -4.56 -21.77 -2.36
C GLY A 268 -5.73 -21.06 -3.02
N ILE A 269 -5.50 -19.89 -3.64
CA ILE A 269 -6.55 -19.14 -4.34
C ILE A 269 -6.84 -19.82 -5.68
N ALA A 270 -8.08 -20.28 -5.84
CA ALA A 270 -8.53 -20.93 -7.07
C ALA A 270 -8.47 -19.96 -8.26
N ILE A 271 -7.84 -20.39 -9.35
CA ILE A 271 -7.83 -19.68 -10.63
C ILE A 271 -8.76 -20.42 -11.57
N GLU A 272 -9.92 -19.84 -11.88
CA GLU A 272 -10.86 -20.46 -12.81
C GLU A 272 -10.23 -20.59 -14.21
N ARG A 273 -10.31 -21.78 -14.79
CA ARG A 273 -9.82 -22.09 -16.14
C ARG A 273 -10.36 -21.10 -17.18
N ASP A 274 -11.65 -20.83 -17.14
CA ASP A 274 -12.31 -19.93 -18.09
C ASP A 274 -11.78 -18.49 -17.98
N PHE A 275 -11.48 -18.04 -16.76
CA PHE A 275 -10.85 -16.73 -16.51
C PHE A 275 -9.42 -16.66 -17.06
N ALA A 276 -8.61 -17.71 -16.86
CA ALA A 276 -7.25 -17.75 -17.42
C ALA A 276 -7.30 -17.72 -18.96
N ILE A 277 -8.21 -18.48 -19.59
CA ILE A 277 -8.42 -18.49 -21.04
C ILE A 277 -8.90 -17.12 -21.54
N SER A 278 -9.86 -16.50 -20.86
CA SER A 278 -10.36 -15.18 -21.26
C SER A 278 -9.30 -14.09 -21.13
N LYS A 279 -8.42 -14.14 -20.11
CA LYS A 279 -7.26 -13.25 -19.99
C LYS A 279 -6.27 -13.44 -21.13
N LEU A 280 -5.93 -14.68 -21.47
CA LEU A 280 -5.04 -15.00 -22.61
C LEU A 280 -5.61 -14.51 -23.95
N LEU A 281 -6.94 -14.53 -24.11
CA LEU A 281 -7.64 -14.00 -25.28
C LEU A 281 -7.93 -12.49 -25.19
N PHE A 282 -7.41 -11.81 -24.16
CA PHE A 282 -7.64 -10.40 -23.88
C PHE A 282 -9.15 -10.04 -23.80
N LYS A 283 -10.03 -10.98 -23.41
CA LYS A 283 -11.50 -10.87 -23.41
C LYS A 283 -12.10 -10.25 -22.15
N ASP A 284 -11.35 -10.22 -21.06
CA ASP A 284 -11.86 -9.78 -19.75
C ASP A 284 -11.97 -8.28 -19.56
N ASN A 285 -11.54 -7.46 -20.52
CA ASN A 285 -11.61 -6.01 -20.39
C ASN A 285 -12.26 -5.32 -21.60
N PRO A 286 -13.60 -5.43 -21.75
CA PRO A 286 -14.34 -4.89 -22.90
C PRO A 286 -14.15 -3.37 -23.08
N SER A 287 -14.07 -2.65 -21.97
CA SER A 287 -13.83 -1.20 -21.92
C SER A 287 -12.39 -0.82 -22.29
N GLU A 288 -11.37 -1.60 -21.91
CA GLU A 288 -10.02 -1.33 -22.41
C GLU A 288 -9.94 -1.58 -23.91
N ARG A 289 -10.67 -2.56 -24.47
CA ARG A 289 -10.73 -2.74 -25.92
C ARG A 289 -11.29 -1.53 -26.67
N LEU A 290 -12.20 -0.77 -26.05
CA LEU A 290 -12.82 0.41 -26.65
C LEU A 290 -11.91 1.65 -26.64
N TYR A 291 -10.97 1.74 -25.69
CA TYR A 291 -10.15 2.94 -25.47
C TYR A 291 -8.62 2.70 -25.49
N ALA A 292 -8.16 1.46 -25.56
CA ALA A 292 -6.75 1.15 -25.66
C ALA A 292 -6.23 1.54 -27.04
N SER A 293 -5.15 2.33 -27.06
CA SER A 293 -4.34 2.46 -28.28
C SER A 293 -3.89 1.07 -28.72
N GLU A 294 -3.76 0.87 -30.03
CA GLU A 294 -3.39 -0.43 -30.61
C GLU A 294 -2.10 -1.01 -30.00
N ASP A 295 -1.24 -0.13 -29.48
CA ASP A 295 0.01 -0.48 -28.83
C ASP A 295 -0.12 -1.14 -27.45
N LYS A 296 -1.30 -1.06 -26.84
CA LYS A 296 -1.59 -1.58 -25.50
C LYS A 296 -2.27 -2.96 -25.52
N ILE A 297 -2.72 -3.44 -26.68
CA ILE A 297 -3.35 -4.76 -26.82
C ILE A 297 -2.25 -5.83 -26.83
N LYS A 298 -1.94 -6.38 -25.66
CA LYS A 298 -1.00 -7.50 -25.48
C LYS A 298 -1.60 -8.51 -24.51
N ILE A 299 -1.16 -9.76 -24.61
CA ILE A 299 -1.52 -10.77 -23.62
C ILE A 299 -0.91 -10.34 -22.26
N PRO A 300 -1.69 -10.30 -21.16
CA PRO A 300 -1.16 -10.04 -19.83
C PRO A 300 -0.06 -11.03 -19.49
N VAL A 301 1.09 -10.55 -18.98
CA VAL A 301 2.26 -11.41 -18.76
C VAL A 301 1.98 -12.43 -17.65
N ASP A 302 1.19 -12.05 -16.64
CA ASP A 302 0.78 -12.95 -15.55
C ASP A 302 -0.03 -14.15 -16.03
N ALA A 303 -0.96 -13.93 -16.96
CA ALA A 303 -1.71 -15.01 -17.60
C ALA A 303 -0.81 -15.92 -18.44
N MET A 304 0.16 -15.35 -19.16
CA MET A 304 1.13 -16.13 -19.94
C MET A 304 2.02 -17.00 -19.04
N VAL A 305 2.51 -16.44 -17.94
CA VAL A 305 3.31 -17.16 -16.95
C VAL A 305 2.49 -18.27 -16.30
N TYR A 306 1.23 -17.98 -15.93
CA TYR A 306 0.32 -18.97 -15.37
C TYR A 306 0.08 -20.13 -16.33
N ALA A 307 -0.22 -19.85 -17.60
CA ALA A 307 -0.46 -20.89 -18.60
C ALA A 307 0.74 -21.81 -18.81
N LEU A 308 1.96 -21.25 -18.78
CA LEU A 308 3.20 -22.02 -18.89
C LEU A 308 3.51 -22.82 -17.61
N HIS A 309 3.36 -22.21 -16.44
CA HIS A 309 3.93 -22.72 -15.18
C HIS A 309 2.93 -23.48 -14.28
N SER A 310 1.62 -23.19 -14.35
CA SER A 310 0.62 -23.90 -13.52
C SER A 310 0.45 -25.34 -14.00
N ASP A 311 0.37 -26.29 -13.07
CA ASP A 311 0.04 -27.68 -13.38
C ASP A 311 -1.46 -27.88 -13.66
N GLN A 312 -2.32 -26.95 -13.23
CA GLN A 312 -3.76 -26.99 -13.48
C GLN A 312 -4.13 -26.55 -14.89
N PHE A 313 -3.34 -25.67 -15.50
CA PHE A 313 -3.51 -25.28 -16.89
C PHE A 313 -2.86 -26.34 -17.79
N THR A 314 -3.60 -27.02 -18.64
CA THR A 314 -3.08 -28.15 -19.44
C THR A 314 -2.54 -27.71 -20.81
N ILE A 315 -1.93 -28.65 -21.55
CA ILE A 315 -1.54 -28.41 -22.95
C ILE A 315 -2.78 -28.26 -23.83
N ASP A 316 -3.83 -29.02 -23.57
CA ASP A 316 -5.09 -28.93 -24.33
C ASP A 316 -5.73 -27.54 -24.17
N ASP A 317 -5.57 -26.92 -23.00
CA ASP A 317 -6.03 -25.54 -22.77
C ASP A 317 -5.25 -24.51 -23.60
N LEU A 318 -3.92 -24.67 -23.69
CA LEU A 318 -3.10 -23.83 -24.56
C LEU A 318 -3.44 -24.03 -26.04
N GLU A 319 -3.71 -25.27 -26.44
CA GLU A 319 -4.15 -25.61 -27.79
C GLU A 319 -5.50 -24.98 -28.12
N GLU A 320 -6.45 -25.00 -27.18
CA GLU A 320 -7.73 -24.33 -27.31
C GLU A 320 -7.57 -22.82 -27.51
N VAL A 321 -6.71 -22.17 -26.72
CA VAL A 321 -6.38 -20.74 -26.87
C VAL A 321 -5.78 -20.48 -28.25
N ARG A 322 -4.82 -21.32 -28.68
CA ARG A 322 -4.17 -21.22 -29.99
C ARG A 322 -5.16 -21.29 -31.15
N VAL A 323 -6.06 -22.28 -31.12
CA VAL A 323 -7.10 -22.46 -32.14
C VAL A 323 -8.05 -21.27 -32.18
N ARG A 324 -8.47 -20.74 -31.01
CA ARG A 324 -9.35 -19.56 -30.93
C ARG A 324 -8.71 -18.30 -31.49
N ILE A 325 -7.41 -18.09 -31.28
CA ILE A 325 -6.67 -16.95 -31.85
C ILE A 325 -6.45 -17.14 -33.36
N ALA A 326 -6.08 -18.34 -33.82
CA ALA A 326 -5.81 -18.63 -35.22
C ALA A 326 -7.08 -18.66 -36.10
N GLY A 327 -8.21 -19.11 -35.55
CA GLY A 327 -9.47 -19.29 -36.28
C GLY A 327 -10.24 -18.00 -36.58
N SER A 328 -9.83 -16.85 -36.03
CA SER A 328 -10.56 -15.59 -36.19
C SER A 328 -9.70 -14.52 -36.86
N ARG A 329 -10.27 -13.89 -37.91
CA ARG A 329 -9.63 -12.81 -38.68
C ARG A 329 -9.72 -11.43 -38.00
N ASP A 330 -10.23 -11.39 -36.78
CA ASP A 330 -10.38 -10.16 -36.00
C ASP A 330 -9.02 -9.47 -35.79
N LYS A 331 -9.03 -8.14 -35.84
CA LYS A 331 -7.86 -7.27 -35.66
C LYS A 331 -7.21 -7.49 -34.29
N VAL A 332 -8.01 -7.76 -33.25
CA VAL A 332 -7.51 -8.10 -31.91
C VAL A 332 -6.62 -9.34 -31.96
N ASN A 333 -7.08 -10.41 -32.59
CA ASN A 333 -6.31 -11.66 -32.69
C ASN A 333 -5.06 -11.53 -33.55
N LYS A 334 -5.10 -10.70 -34.61
CA LYS A 334 -3.90 -10.35 -35.38
C LYS A 334 -2.87 -9.63 -34.51
N ASN A 335 -3.29 -8.67 -33.69
CA ASN A 335 -2.40 -7.94 -32.78
C ASN A 335 -1.84 -8.84 -31.67
N LEU A 336 -2.66 -9.74 -31.10
CA LEU A 336 -2.21 -10.74 -30.12
C LEU A 336 -1.16 -11.67 -30.73
N ASN A 337 -1.36 -12.19 -31.95
CA ASN A 337 -0.37 -13.00 -32.65
C ASN A 337 0.93 -12.22 -32.95
N LEU A 338 0.81 -10.95 -33.37
CA LEU A 338 1.97 -10.11 -33.67
C LEU A 338 2.82 -9.86 -32.41
N ARG A 339 2.17 -9.59 -31.27
CA ARG A 339 2.83 -9.24 -30.00
C ARG A 339 3.13 -10.46 -29.10
N MET A 340 2.65 -11.65 -29.47
CA MET A 340 2.92 -12.90 -28.77
C MET A 340 4.41 -13.10 -28.42
N PRO A 341 5.37 -12.91 -29.35
CA PRO A 341 6.79 -13.07 -29.04
C PRO A 341 7.25 -12.16 -27.90
N SER A 342 6.79 -10.90 -27.86
CA SER A 342 7.16 -9.93 -26.83
C SER A 342 6.61 -10.32 -25.44
N THR A 343 5.33 -10.71 -25.33
CA THR A 343 4.78 -11.19 -24.05
C THR A 343 5.46 -12.48 -23.62
N LEU A 344 5.69 -13.40 -24.55
CA LEU A 344 6.34 -14.69 -24.25
C LEU A 344 7.78 -14.48 -23.77
N SER A 345 8.55 -13.55 -24.35
CA SER A 345 9.88 -13.16 -23.82
C SER A 345 9.83 -12.83 -22.33
N LEU A 346 8.88 -11.98 -21.92
CA LEU A 346 8.74 -11.55 -20.54
C LEU A 346 8.34 -12.71 -19.62
N ALA A 347 7.45 -13.58 -20.08
CA ALA A 347 7.04 -14.76 -19.33
C ALA A 347 8.18 -15.77 -19.17
N LEU A 348 8.92 -16.05 -20.24
CA LEU A 348 10.07 -16.96 -20.21
C LEU A 348 11.19 -16.40 -19.32
N ARG A 349 11.47 -15.09 -19.35
CA ARG A 349 12.39 -14.44 -18.40
C ARG A 349 11.94 -14.62 -16.96
N ALA A 350 10.66 -14.43 -16.67
CA ALA A 350 10.14 -14.64 -15.32
C ALA A 350 10.32 -16.10 -14.86
N ILE A 351 10.13 -17.09 -15.74
CA ILE A 351 10.23 -18.51 -15.41
C ILE A 351 11.70 -18.98 -15.35
N TYR A 352 12.42 -18.88 -16.47
CA TYR A 352 13.76 -19.44 -16.65
C TYR A 352 14.90 -18.52 -16.21
N GLY A 353 14.63 -17.23 -16.05
CA GLY A 353 15.59 -16.26 -15.50
C GLY A 353 15.67 -16.30 -13.97
N ASP A 354 14.80 -17.06 -13.30
CA ASP A 354 14.82 -17.22 -11.85
C ASP A 354 16.06 -18.04 -11.41
N PRO A 355 16.97 -17.46 -10.61
CA PRO A 355 18.16 -18.16 -10.14
C PRO A 355 17.85 -19.42 -9.31
N LYS A 356 16.66 -19.45 -8.67
CA LYS A 356 16.20 -20.54 -7.81
C LYS A 356 15.43 -21.60 -8.59
N MET A 357 15.25 -21.44 -9.91
CA MET A 357 14.58 -22.42 -10.75
C MET A 357 15.33 -23.76 -10.72
N LYS A 358 14.62 -24.83 -10.39
CA LYS A 358 15.08 -26.22 -10.53
C LYS A 358 14.96 -26.67 -11.98
N GLU A 359 15.24 -27.94 -12.25
CA GLU A 359 14.96 -28.54 -13.56
C GLU A 359 13.48 -28.34 -13.95
N PRO A 360 13.19 -27.90 -15.18
CA PRO A 360 11.83 -27.70 -15.64
C PRO A 360 11.06 -29.02 -15.66
N SER A 361 9.80 -29.01 -15.22
CA SER A 361 8.91 -30.17 -15.36
C SER A 361 8.66 -30.50 -16.83
N GLU A 362 8.35 -31.77 -17.12
CA GLU A 362 8.05 -32.21 -18.49
C GLU A 362 6.85 -31.45 -19.07
N LEU A 363 5.83 -31.16 -18.25
CA LEU A 363 4.69 -30.34 -18.65
C LEU A 363 5.12 -28.92 -19.04
N LEU A 364 5.97 -28.27 -18.24
CA LEU A 364 6.51 -26.95 -18.56
C LEU A 364 7.31 -26.98 -19.88
N LEU A 365 8.11 -28.03 -20.11
CA LEU A 365 8.86 -28.19 -21.35
C LEU A 365 7.93 -28.28 -22.57
N GLN A 366 6.88 -29.12 -22.50
CA GLN A 366 5.93 -29.32 -23.58
C GLN A 366 5.15 -28.03 -23.90
N LYS A 367 4.71 -27.31 -22.87
CA LYS A 367 4.04 -26.01 -23.02
C LYS A 367 4.96 -24.95 -23.62
N THR A 368 6.20 -24.86 -23.15
CA THR A 368 7.19 -23.94 -23.70
C THR A 368 7.48 -24.24 -25.17
N GLU A 369 7.62 -25.52 -25.54
CA GLU A 369 7.82 -25.94 -26.92
C GLU A 369 6.65 -25.53 -27.82
N LEU A 370 5.41 -25.79 -27.38
CA LEU A 370 4.20 -25.36 -28.10
C LEU A 370 4.15 -23.84 -28.31
N MET A 371 4.43 -23.07 -27.25
CA MET A 371 4.33 -21.61 -27.28
C MET A 371 5.44 -20.97 -28.11
N VAL A 372 6.68 -21.48 -28.04
CA VAL A 372 7.80 -21.02 -28.87
C VAL A 372 7.54 -21.35 -30.34
N ALA A 373 7.07 -22.56 -30.64
CA ALA A 373 6.68 -22.95 -31.98
C ALA A 373 5.59 -22.02 -32.54
N TRP A 374 4.58 -21.70 -31.73
CA TRP A 374 3.52 -20.77 -32.11
C TRP A 374 4.07 -19.34 -32.36
N ALA A 375 4.89 -18.81 -31.45
CA ALA A 375 5.49 -17.49 -31.60
C ALA A 375 6.35 -17.37 -32.87
N LEU A 376 7.06 -18.44 -33.26
CA LEU A 376 7.94 -18.48 -34.43
C LEU A 376 7.25 -18.85 -35.75
N LYS A 377 6.02 -19.39 -35.71
CA LYS A 377 5.30 -19.87 -36.91
C LYS A 377 4.91 -18.75 -37.88
N ASN A 378 4.83 -17.51 -37.41
CA ASN A 378 4.42 -16.36 -38.22
C ASN A 378 5.60 -15.76 -39.01
N LYS A 379 5.30 -15.02 -40.09
CA LYS A 379 6.32 -14.25 -40.82
C LYS A 379 7.14 -13.39 -39.85
N PRO A 380 8.46 -13.22 -40.05
CA PRO A 380 9.31 -12.44 -39.16
C PRO A 380 8.69 -11.06 -38.90
N GLY A 381 8.21 -10.88 -37.67
CA GLY A 381 7.64 -9.62 -37.19
C GLY A 381 8.67 -8.77 -36.45
N PRO A 382 8.35 -7.51 -36.12
CA PRO A 382 9.26 -6.60 -35.41
C PRO A 382 9.70 -7.11 -34.03
N PHE A 383 8.92 -8.00 -33.40
CA PHE A 383 9.20 -8.55 -32.07
C PHE A 383 10.01 -9.86 -32.09
N HIS A 384 10.22 -10.49 -33.27
CA HIS A 384 10.97 -11.75 -33.37
C HIS A 384 12.44 -11.60 -32.99
N PRO A 385 13.18 -10.56 -33.42
CA PRO A 385 14.60 -10.43 -33.06
C PRO A 385 14.83 -10.33 -31.55
N GLU A 386 14.02 -9.52 -30.87
CA GLU A 386 14.09 -9.37 -29.40
C GLU A 386 13.73 -10.67 -28.68
N PHE A 387 12.74 -11.40 -29.19
CA PHE A 387 12.34 -12.71 -28.66
C PHE A 387 13.45 -13.75 -28.79
N THR A 388 14.04 -13.88 -29.97
CA THR A 388 15.16 -14.79 -30.20
C THR A 388 16.34 -14.44 -29.30
N LYS A 389 16.73 -13.16 -29.24
CA LYS A 389 17.79 -12.69 -28.34
C LYS A 389 17.50 -13.05 -26.88
N THR A 390 16.28 -12.77 -26.43
CA THR A 390 15.85 -13.08 -25.05
C THR A 390 16.00 -14.56 -24.74
N ILE A 391 15.54 -15.45 -25.63
CA ILE A 391 15.64 -16.89 -25.42
C ILE A 391 17.10 -17.35 -25.27
N LEU A 392 18.01 -16.80 -26.09
CA LEU A 392 19.42 -17.19 -26.07
C LEU A 392 20.15 -16.73 -24.82
N GLU A 393 19.70 -15.63 -24.21
CA GLU A 393 20.23 -15.11 -22.94
C GLU A 393 19.77 -15.92 -21.71
N LEU A 394 18.79 -16.83 -21.86
CA LEU A 394 18.27 -17.63 -20.76
C LEU A 394 19.13 -18.88 -20.55
N GLU A 395 20.05 -18.82 -19.59
CA GLU A 395 20.99 -19.92 -19.26
C GLU A 395 20.33 -21.28 -19.03
N ARG A 396 19.16 -21.29 -18.37
CA ARG A 396 18.40 -22.50 -18.03
C ARG A 396 17.40 -22.93 -19.12
N PHE A 397 17.41 -22.28 -20.28
CA PHE A 397 16.45 -22.59 -21.33
C PHE A 397 16.76 -23.94 -22.00
N PRO A 398 15.74 -24.77 -22.29
CA PRO A 398 15.98 -26.13 -22.78
C PRO A 398 16.60 -26.14 -24.18
N LYS A 399 17.83 -26.68 -24.30
CA LYS A 399 18.54 -26.80 -25.59
C LYS A 399 17.75 -27.56 -26.65
N LYS A 400 16.93 -28.55 -26.25
CA LYS A 400 16.08 -29.31 -27.18
C LYS A 400 15.14 -28.40 -27.99
N ILE A 401 14.62 -27.35 -27.35
CA ILE A 401 13.70 -26.39 -27.99
C ILE A 401 14.48 -25.45 -28.93
N LEU A 402 15.68 -25.01 -28.53
CA LEU A 402 16.56 -24.19 -29.38
C LEU A 402 16.90 -24.90 -30.70
N LEU A 403 17.26 -26.18 -30.61
CA LEU A 403 17.69 -26.96 -31.77
C LEU A 403 16.54 -27.38 -32.69
N ALA A 404 15.30 -27.42 -32.18
CA ALA A 404 14.11 -27.77 -32.94
C ALA A 404 13.67 -26.67 -33.93
N HIS A 405 14.04 -25.41 -33.69
CA HIS A 405 13.60 -24.27 -34.50
C HIS A 405 14.74 -23.69 -35.35
N PRO A 406 14.63 -23.67 -36.70
CA PRO A 406 15.69 -23.18 -37.59
C PRO A 406 16.15 -21.75 -37.26
N SER A 407 15.22 -20.83 -37.00
CA SER A 407 15.55 -19.44 -36.66
C SER A 407 16.33 -19.31 -35.35
N LEU A 408 16.07 -20.17 -34.36
CA LEU A 408 16.82 -20.17 -33.11
C LEU A 408 18.19 -20.81 -33.32
N ARG A 409 18.25 -21.94 -34.03
CA ARG A 409 19.49 -22.65 -34.34
C ARG A 409 20.48 -21.80 -35.13
N GLU A 410 20.01 -21.08 -36.14
CA GLU A 410 20.84 -20.14 -36.92
C GLU A 410 21.41 -19.04 -36.02
N THR A 411 20.60 -18.54 -35.07
CA THR A 411 21.06 -17.49 -34.15
C THR A 411 22.01 -18.03 -33.08
N VAL A 412 21.81 -19.25 -32.56
CA VAL A 412 22.82 -19.94 -31.72
C VAL A 412 24.13 -20.06 -32.46
N PHE A 413 24.10 -20.52 -33.71
CA PHE A 413 25.29 -20.68 -34.54
C PHE A 413 26.00 -19.34 -34.80
N ALA A 414 25.25 -18.27 -35.07
CA ALA A 414 25.81 -16.92 -35.22
C ALA A 414 26.49 -16.44 -33.93
N ALA A 415 25.82 -16.62 -32.78
CA ALA A 415 26.36 -16.25 -31.48
C ALA A 415 27.62 -17.04 -31.12
N ASP A 416 27.64 -18.36 -31.38
CA ASP A 416 28.82 -19.21 -31.19
C ASP A 416 30.01 -18.78 -32.07
N LEU A 417 29.74 -18.16 -33.23
CA LEU A 417 30.74 -17.58 -34.12
C LEU A 417 31.14 -16.13 -33.75
N GLY A 418 30.53 -15.53 -32.71
CA GLY A 418 30.79 -14.16 -32.29
C GLY A 418 30.20 -13.08 -33.21
N ILE A 419 29.16 -13.42 -33.99
CA ILE A 419 28.40 -12.54 -34.89
C ILE A 419 27.10 -12.13 -34.20
#